data_AF-A0A662D1Q8-F1
#
_entry.id   AF-A0A662D1Q8-F1
#
_cell.length_a   1.000
_cell.length_b   1.000
_cell.length_c   1.000
_cell.angle_alpha   90.00
_cell.angle_beta   90.00
_cell.angle_gamma   90.00
#
_symmetry.space_group_name_H-M   'P 1'
#
loop_
_entity.id
_entity.type
_entity.pdbx_description
1 polymer ?
#
loop_
_entity_poly.entity_id
_entity_poly.type
_entity_poly.pdbx_seq_one_letter_code
_entity_poly.pdbx_strand_id
1 'polypeptide(L)' 'MSDYETVHDGKEGINRYMSFYNQEKPHQSLDYKTPAEVYFYEKEQRILKQYLKQDKLVSD' A
#
# COMPACT_ATOMS: atom_id res chain seq x y z
N MET A 1 -6.98 -9.56 29.04
CA MET A 1 -7.95 -10.15 28.10
C MET A 1 -7.34 -10.02 26.72
N SER A 2 -7.20 -11.10 25.98
CA SER A 2 -6.64 -11.06 24.63
C SER A 2 -7.76 -10.66 23.67
N ASP A 3 -7.53 -9.76 22.72
CA ASP A 3 -8.52 -9.31 21.71
C ASP A 3 -8.88 -10.40 20.67
N TYR A 4 -8.76 -11.67 21.03
CA TYR A 4 -8.83 -12.83 20.14
C TYR A 4 -9.62 -13.99 20.77
N GLU A 5 -10.56 -13.68 21.67
CA GLU A 5 -11.31 -14.71 22.40
C GLU A 5 -12.21 -15.54 21.47
N THR A 6 -12.66 -14.94 20.38
CA THR A 6 -13.39 -15.62 19.31
C THR A 6 -12.69 -15.46 17.95
N VAL A 7 -13.09 -16.28 16.97
CA VAL A 7 -12.66 -16.13 15.58
C VAL A 7 -13.03 -14.75 15.02
N HIS A 8 -14.15 -14.18 15.45
CA HIS A 8 -14.55 -12.84 15.05
C HIS A 8 -13.54 -11.81 15.56
N ASP A 9 -13.20 -11.85 16.85
CA ASP A 9 -12.22 -10.93 17.44
C ASP A 9 -10.83 -11.11 16.79
N GLY A 10 -10.47 -12.37 16.50
CA GLY A 10 -9.36 -12.78 15.62
C GLY A 10 -9.27 -11.96 14.34
N LYS A 11 -10.34 -11.99 13.55
CA LYS A 11 -10.41 -11.29 12.26
C LYS A 11 -10.33 -9.78 12.43
N GLU A 12 -11.03 -9.24 13.42
CA GLU A 12 -11.04 -7.81 13.68
C GLU A 12 -9.65 -7.30 14.09
N GLY A 13 -8.93 -8.02 14.96
CA GLY A 13 -7.57 -7.65 15.33
C GLY A 13 -6.58 -7.76 14.17
N ILE A 14 -6.69 -8.78 13.30
CA ILE A 14 -5.87 -8.87 12.08
C ILE A 14 -6.15 -7.67 11.16
N ASN A 15 -7.41 -7.32 10.94
CA ASN A 15 -7.78 -6.17 10.11
C ASN A 15 -7.21 -4.87 10.68
N ARG A 16 -7.32 -4.65 12.00
CA ARG A 16 -6.72 -3.49 12.67
C ARG A 16 -5.21 -3.45 12.47
N TYR A 17 -4.52 -4.57 12.69
CA TYR A 17 -3.08 -4.64 12.53
C TYR A 17 -2.63 -4.39 11.09
N MET A 18 -3.33 -4.94 10.10
CA MET A 18 -3.02 -4.73 8.69
C MET A 18 -3.19 -3.26 8.29
N SER A 19 -4.25 -2.58 8.76
CA SER A 19 -4.45 -1.16 8.52
C SER A 19 -3.29 -0.34 9.10
N PHE A 20 -2.94 -0.55 10.37
CA PHE A 20 -1.83 0.11 11.03
C PHE A 20 -0.49 -0.13 10.31
N TYR A 21 -0.17 -1.39 10.00
CA TYR A 21 1.07 -1.77 9.32
C TYR A 21 1.19 -1.09 7.95
N ASN A 22 0.11 -1.07 7.19
CA ASN A 22 0.12 -0.54 5.83
C ASN A 22 0.10 0.98 5.77
N GLN A 23 -0.59 1.64 6.70
CA GLN A 23 -0.92 3.08 6.57
C GLN A 23 -0.18 3.97 7.58
N GLU A 24 0.23 3.45 8.73
CA GLU A 24 0.72 4.27 9.83
C GLU A 24 2.16 3.97 10.19
N LYS A 25 2.61 2.72 10.01
CA LYS A 25 3.93 2.28 10.47
C LYS A 25 5.02 2.57 9.43
N PRO A 26 6.01 3.42 9.74
CA PRO A 26 7.19 3.59 8.90
C PRO A 26 8.08 2.35 8.94
N HIS A 27 8.68 2.01 7.80
CA HIS A 27 9.60 0.89 7.67
C HIS A 27 10.97 1.38 7.21
N GLN A 28 12.02 1.08 7.98
CA GLN A 28 13.39 1.49 7.64
C GLN A 28 13.84 0.93 6.29
N SER A 29 13.42 -0.29 5.93
CA SER A 29 13.67 -0.89 4.61
C SER A 29 12.96 -0.19 3.46
N LEU A 30 12.00 0.69 3.76
CA LEU A 30 11.26 1.51 2.80
C LEU A 30 11.62 3.00 2.93
N ASP A 31 12.83 3.31 3.40
CA ASP A 31 13.30 4.67 3.67
C ASP A 31 12.34 5.45 4.59
N TYR A 32 11.86 4.78 5.65
CA TYR A 32 10.89 5.31 6.60
C TYR A 32 9.54 5.73 5.99
N LYS A 33 9.18 5.15 4.84
CA LYS A 33 7.81 5.22 4.31
C LYS A 33 6.97 4.05 4.80
N THR A 34 5.66 4.21 4.69
CA THR A 34 4.66 3.16 4.88
C THR A 34 4.53 2.31 3.61
N PRO A 35 4.08 1.05 3.73
CA PRO A 35 3.81 0.20 2.56
C PRO A 35 2.81 0.82 1.59
N ALA A 36 1.78 1.51 2.09
CA ALA A 36 0.79 2.18 1.25
C ALA A 36 1.43 3.29 0.41
N GLU A 37 2.27 4.15 0.99
CA GLU A 37 2.95 5.22 0.26
C GLU A 37 3.80 4.68 -0.88
N VAL A 38 4.58 3.62 -0.64
CA VAL A 38 5.43 3.01 -1.68
C VAL A 38 4.56 2.43 -2.80
N TYR A 39 3.54 1.64 -2.47
CA TYR A 39 2.68 0.98 -3.45
C TYR A 39 1.93 2.00 -4.34
N PHE A 40 1.33 3.02 -3.74
CA PHE A 40 0.56 4.00 -4.50
C PHE A 40 1.45 4.93 -5.33
N TYR A 41 2.64 5.29 -4.82
CA TYR A 41 3.63 6.03 -5.61
C TYR A 41 4.07 5.22 -6.83
N GLU A 42 4.47 3.96 -6.67
CA GLU A 42 4.87 3.09 -7.79
C GLU A 42 3.75 2.90 -8.81
N LYS A 43 2.50 2.75 -8.34
CA LYS A 43 1.31 2.65 -9.19
C LYS A 43 1.14 3.91 -10.04
N GLU A 44 1.24 5.09 -9.45
CA GLU A 44 1.16 6.37 -10.17
C GLU A 44 2.29 6.51 -11.20
N GLN A 45 3.53 6.20 -10.82
CA GLN A 45 4.67 6.24 -11.75
C GLN A 45 4.50 5.28 -12.92
N ARG A 46 3.93 4.08 -12.69
CA ARG A 46 3.63 3.12 -13.76
C ARG A 46 2.57 3.66 -14.73
N ILE A 47 1.51 4.27 -14.20
CA ILE A 47 0.43 4.87 -15.00
C ILE A 47 0.99 6.02 -15.86
N LEU A 48 1.77 6.93 -15.27
CA LEU A 48 2.38 8.06 -15.99
C LEU A 48 3.30 7.59 -17.12
N LYS A 49 4.14 6.57 -16.87
CA LYS A 49 4.98 5.96 -17.91
C LYS A 49 4.15 5.37 -19.05
N GLN A 50 2.99 4.79 -18.75
CA GLN A 50 2.10 4.23 -19.77
C GLN A 50 1.48 5.33 -20.64
N TYR A 51 1.00 6.43 -20.04
CA TYR A 51 0.48 7.58 -20.77
C TYR A 51 1.53 8.22 -21.69
N LEU A 52 2.75 8.47 -21.18
CA LEU A 52 3.84 9.05 -21.98
C LEU A 52 4.27 8.15 -23.15
N LYS A 53 4.19 6.82 -22.97
CA LYS A 53 4.45 5.87 -24.06
C LYS A 53 3.35 5.92 -25.11
N GLN A 54 2.08 6.04 -24.70
CA GLN A 54 0.96 6.13 -25.63
C GLN A 54 1.01 7.42 -26.45
N ASP A 55 1.29 8.56 -25.82
CA ASP A 55 1.41 9.86 -26.50
C ASP A 55 2.48 9.82 -27.60
N LYS A 56 3.66 9.24 -27.29
CA LYS A 56 4.76 9.00 -28.26
C LYS A 56 4.42 8.03 -29.39
N LEU A 57 3.42 7.15 -29.24
CA LEU A 57 3.00 6.20 -30.29
C LEU A 57 1.92 6.80 -31.21
N VAL A 58 1.29 7.90 -30.81
CA VAL A 58 0.18 8.56 -31.54
C VAL A 58 0.67 9.84 -32.25
N SER A 59 1.89 10.29 -31.99
CA SER A 59 2.48 11.50 -32.57
C SER A 59 3.24 11.28 -33.90
N ASP A 60 3.07 10.12 -34.55
CA ASP A 60 3.58 9.82 -35.91
C ASP A 60 2.55 10.15 -37.01
#